data_AF-A0A2W6Y9Q2-F1
#
_entry.id   AF-A0A2W6Y9Q2-F1
#
_cell.length_a   1.000
_cell.length_b   1.000
_cell.length_c   1.000
_cell.angle_alpha   90.00
_cell.angle_beta   90.00
_cell.angle_gamma   90.00
#
_symmetry.space_group_name_H-M   'P 1'
#
loop_
_entity.id
_entity.type
_entity.pdbx_description
1 polymer ?
#
loop_
_entity_poly.entity_id
_entity_poly.type
_entity_poly.pdbx_seq_one_letter_code
_entity_poly.pdbx_strand_id
1 'polypeptide(L)' 'NMHRVLNNHSGRDRFSVPTFFDPSYFYEVRCAPTLLEDGAEPKYPATTVGGHIADMYRKTYGLAA' A
#
# COMPACT_ATOMS: atom_id res chain seq x y z
N ASN A 1 -7.65 -4.05 -10.90
CA ASN A 1 -8.35 -5.24 -10.37
C ASN A 1 -8.00 -5.42 -8.90
N MET A 2 -9.00 -5.49 -8.03
CA MET A 2 -8.81 -5.81 -6.61
C MET A 2 -8.76 -7.32 -6.42
N HIS A 3 -7.79 -7.81 -5.66
CA HIS A 3 -7.71 -9.24 -5.33
C HIS A 3 -8.70 -9.58 -4.20
N ARG A 4 -9.25 -10.79 -4.22
CA ARG A 4 -10.08 -11.35 -3.14
C ARG A 4 -9.79 -12.83 -2.95
N VAL A 5 -9.96 -13.32 -1.74
CA VAL A 5 -9.90 -14.75 -1.44
C VAL A 5 -11.31 -15.25 -1.19
N LEU A 6 -11.71 -16.29 -1.93
CA LEU A 6 -12.94 -17.03 -1.69
C LEU A 6 -12.55 -18.48 -1.36
N ASN A 7 -13.00 -19.00 -0.21
CA ASN A 7 -12.80 -20.41 0.10
C ASN A 7 -13.89 -21.23 -0.62
N ASN A 8 -13.55 -21.81 -1.77
CA ASN A 8 -14.48 -22.58 -2.60
C ASN A 8 -14.77 -23.99 -2.07
N HIS A 9 -14.11 -24.43 -0.99
CA HIS A 9 -14.25 -25.79 -0.46
C HIS A 9 -14.85 -25.73 0.95
N SER A 10 -16.17 -25.87 1.03
CA SER A 10 -16.88 -25.96 2.30
C SER A 10 -16.38 -27.16 3.11
N GLY A 11 -16.18 -26.98 4.42
CA GLY A 11 -15.68 -28.01 5.33
C GLY A 11 -14.16 -28.30 5.24
N ARG A 12 -13.39 -27.50 4.50
CA ARG A 12 -11.92 -27.61 4.44
C ARG A 12 -11.25 -26.28 4.82
N ASP A 13 -10.32 -26.37 5.76
CA ASP A 13 -9.48 -25.24 6.14
C ASP A 13 -8.54 -24.84 5.01
N ARG A 14 -8.35 -23.53 4.85
CA ARG A 14 -7.43 -22.94 3.88
C ARG A 14 -6.39 -22.11 4.64
N PHE A 15 -5.14 -22.52 4.55
CA PHE A 15 -4.02 -21.81 5.15
C PHE A 15 -3.27 -20.99 4.09
N SER A 16 -2.82 -19.79 4.46
CA SER A 16 -1.91 -18.98 3.65
C SER A 16 -1.04 -18.12 4.55
N VAL A 17 0.21 -17.92 4.16
CA VAL A 17 1.18 -17.06 4.87
C VAL A 17 1.71 -16.06 3.85
N PRO A 18 1.11 -14.87 3.71
CA PRO A 18 1.63 -13.85 2.82
C PRO A 18 2.84 -13.16 3.46
N THR A 19 3.90 -12.99 2.67
CA THR A 19 5.04 -12.15 3.03
C THR A 19 4.95 -10.87 2.21
N PHE A 20 4.77 -9.74 2.88
CA PHE A 20 4.80 -8.42 2.27
C PHE A 20 6.17 -7.79 2.50
N PHE A 21 6.72 -7.15 1.47
CA PHE A 21 8.01 -6.48 1.51
C PHE A 21 7.81 -4.99 1.34
N ASP A 22 8.26 -4.24 2.32
CA ASP A 22 8.27 -2.78 2.30
C ASP A 22 9.70 -2.27 2.47
N PRO A 23 10.04 -1.09 1.91
CA PRO A 23 11.26 -0.40 2.27
C PRO A 23 11.26 0.03 3.75
N SER A 24 12.38 0.59 4.22
CA SER A 24 12.46 1.15 5.57
C SER A 24 11.33 2.15 5.85
N TYR A 25 10.83 2.18 7.09
CA TYR A 25 9.71 3.03 7.51
C TYR A 25 9.90 4.52 7.15
N PHE A 26 11.14 5.02 7.24
CA PHE A 26 11.48 6.41 6.91
C PHE A 26 11.97 6.61 5.48
N TYR A 27 11.97 5.57 4.64
CA TYR A 27 12.31 5.70 3.23
C TYR A 27 11.31 6.63 2.55
N GLU A 28 11.82 7.66 1.86
CA GLU A 28 11.02 8.58 1.09
C GLU A 28 10.57 7.93 -0.23
N VAL A 29 9.26 7.84 -0.41
CA VAL A 29 8.60 7.45 -1.65
C VAL A 29 8.22 8.72 -2.41
N ARG A 30 8.79 8.88 -3.59
CA ARG A 30 8.50 9.97 -4.53
C ARG A 30 8.52 9.46 -5.97
N CYS A 31 8.02 10.25 -6.90
CA CYS A 31 8.12 9.91 -8.32
C CYS A 31 9.60 9.74 -8.71
N ALA A 32 9.92 8.63 -9.37
CA ALA A 32 11.27 8.37 -9.82
C ALA A 32 11.64 9.38 -10.93
N PRO A 33 12.85 9.98 -10.90
CA PRO A 33 13.23 10.98 -11.90
C PRO A 33 13.16 10.46 -13.34
N THR A 34 13.43 9.17 -13.54
CA THR A 34 13.38 8.50 -14.84
C THR A 34 11.96 8.29 -15.39
N LEU A 35 10.93 8.59 -14.59
CA LEU A 35 9.52 8.45 -14.95
C LEU A 35 8.81 9.81 -15.07
N LEU A 36 9.50 10.91 -14.80
CA LEU A 36 8.95 12.26 -14.90
C LEU A 36 9.38 12.89 -16.22
N GLU A 37 8.41 13.26 -17.06
CA GLU A 37 8.66 13.99 -18.30
C GLU A 37 9.20 15.40 -18.00
N ASP A 38 9.97 15.95 -18.93
CA ASP A 38 10.53 17.29 -18.77
C ASP A 38 9.41 18.34 -18.61
N GLY A 39 9.48 19.08 -17.51
CA GLY A 39 8.48 20.11 -17.17
C GLY A 39 7.17 19.58 -16.60
N ALA A 40 7.03 18.27 -16.38
CA ALA A 40 5.87 17.69 -15.72
C ALA A 40 6.02 17.71 -14.18
N GLU A 41 4.89 17.71 -13.48
CA GLU A 41 4.82 17.59 -12.02
C GLU A 41 4.43 16.18 -11.58
N PRO A 42 4.93 15.68 -10.45
CA PRO A 42 4.53 14.40 -9.90
C PRO A 42 3.02 14.34 -9.62
N LYS A 43 2.37 13.26 -10.07
CA LYS A 43 0.94 13.03 -9.81
C LYS A 43 0.58 12.95 -8.32
N TYR A 44 1.51 12.49 -7.49
CA TYR A 44 1.33 12.34 -6.06
C TYR A 44 2.46 13.06 -5.30
N PRO A 45 2.15 13.70 -4.17
CA PRO A 45 3.18 14.30 -3.33
C PRO A 45 4.10 13.22 -2.75
N ALA A 46 5.34 13.59 -2.47
CA ALA A 46 6.28 12.71 -1.76
C ALA A 46 5.76 12.42 -0.34
N THR A 47 6.03 11.22 0.15
CA THR A 47 5.72 10.78 1.52
C THR A 47 6.74 9.74 1.96
N THR A 48 6.73 9.31 3.22
CA THR A 48 7.50 8.14 3.65
C THR A 48 6.65 6.88 3.58
N VAL A 49 7.29 5.71 3.50
CA VAL A 49 6.60 4.40 3.62
C VAL A 49 5.71 4.38 4.86
N GLY A 50 6.27 4.78 6.00
CA GLY A 50 5.57 4.84 7.27
C GLY A 50 4.40 5.83 7.29
N GLY A 51 4.59 7.00 6.67
CA GLY A 51 3.53 7.99 6.51
C GLY A 51 2.34 7.45 5.72
N HIS A 52 2.61 6.82 4.57
CA HIS A 52 1.56 6.21 3.76
C HIS A 52 0.83 5.07 4.50
N ILE A 53 1.57 4.20 5.20
CA ILE A 53 0.98 3.12 6.00
C ILE A 53 0.06 3.73 7.08
N ALA A 54 0.53 4.74 7.82
CA ALA A 54 -0.27 5.43 8.83
C ALA A 54 -1.55 6.05 8.24
N ASP A 55 -1.47 6.64 7.05
CA ASP A 55 -2.64 7.17 6.33
C ASP A 55 -3.67 6.09 6.01
N MET A 56 -3.23 4.90 5.58
CA MET A 56 -4.12 3.78 5.28
C MET A 56 -4.76 3.21 6.54
N TYR A 57 -4.03 3.14 7.65
CA TYR A 57 -4.62 2.81 8.96
C TYR A 57 -5.68 3.83 9.38
N ARG A 58 -5.40 5.13 9.26
CA ARG A 58 -6.37 6.19 9.56
C ARG A 58 -7.60 6.12 8.66
N LYS A 59 -7.44 5.83 7.36
CA LYS A 59 -8.56 5.67 6.44
C LYS A 59 -9.49 4.51 6.82
N THR A 60 -8.91 3.43 7.35
CA THR A 60 -9.65 2.21 7.69
C THR A 60 -10.28 2.27 9.08
N TYR A 61 -9.55 2.81 10.06
CA TYR A 61 -9.92 2.75 11.49
C TYR A 61 -10.15 4.13 12.13
N GLY A 62 -9.63 5.20 11.53
CA GLY A 62 -9.70 6.57 12.07
C GLY A 62 -11.02 7.31 11.81
N LEU A 63 -11.99 6.67 11.15
CA LEU A 63 -13.37 7.17 11.00
C LEU A 63 -14.28 6.73 12.17
N ALA A 64 -13.76 5.98 13.14
CA ALA A 64 -14.45 5.66 14.39
C ALA A 64 -13.98 6.60 15.51
N ALA A 65 -14.45 7.85 15.48
CA ALA A 65 -14.52 8.77 16.62
C ALA A 65 -15.64 9.78 16.39
#